data_AF-X1TK19-F1
#
_entry.id   AF-X1TK19-F1
#
_cell.length_a   1.000
_cell.length_b   1.000
_cell.length_c   1.000
_cell.angle_alpha   90.00
_cell.angle_beta   90.00
_cell.angle_gamma   90.00
#
_symmetry.space_group_name_H-M   'P 1'
#
loop_
_entity.id
_entity.type
_entity.pdbx_description
1 polymer ?
#
loop_
_entity_poly.entity_id
_entity_poly.type
_entity_poly.pdbx_seq_one_letter_code
_entity_poly.pdbx_strand_id
1 'polypeptide(L)'
;MAAIDIGPGAVDLTSSIGDGDTNIDKANPANLSGKITSVEIWAKSNLTGCRVGIFYTTNGNTLKCRSAATLGSIFSGSKQTLTGLNLDVVAGDYIGLYWASGDMEYGFGGGADVWFTGGDHCVVDDEAAYSVGAGDIISIYGIGITVVAPTVTTPAASSVEATTATGNGNVTDNGGEDPDDRRIDWGTSSATILV
;
A
#
# COMPACT_ATOMS: atom_id res chain seq x y z
N MET A 1 -2.62 5.92 -15.87
CA MET A 1 -2.78 5.70 -14.42
C MET A 1 -2.90 7.04 -13.73
N ALA A 2 -3.79 7.15 -12.76
CA ALA A 2 -3.86 8.32 -11.88
C ALA A 2 -2.96 8.10 -10.66
N ALA A 3 -2.45 9.18 -10.09
CA ALA A 3 -1.65 9.14 -8.87
C ALA A 3 -2.56 8.88 -7.66
N ILE A 4 -2.12 7.97 -6.80
CA ILE A 4 -2.73 7.73 -5.49
C ILE A 4 -1.93 8.49 -4.44
N ASP A 5 -2.63 9.14 -3.54
CA ASP A 5 -2.04 9.70 -2.33
C ASP A 5 -2.84 9.36 -1.07
N ILE A 6 -2.13 9.19 0.04
CA ILE A 6 -2.68 8.79 1.34
C ILE A 6 -1.83 9.34 2.49
N GLY A 7 -2.48 9.83 3.54
CA GLY A 7 -1.82 10.33 4.75
C GLY A 7 -1.50 11.83 4.72
N PRO A 8 -1.09 12.39 5.87
CA PRO A 8 -0.99 13.83 6.12
C PRO A 8 0.20 14.53 5.46
N GLY A 9 1.24 13.78 5.06
CA GLY A 9 2.50 14.34 4.60
C GLY A 9 3.67 14.00 5.54
N ALA A 10 4.83 13.69 4.98
CA ALA A 10 6.06 13.49 5.73
C ALA A 10 6.86 14.80 5.85
N VAL A 11 6.73 15.45 7.00
CA VAL A 11 7.30 16.77 7.32
C VAL A 11 8.07 16.75 8.65
N ASP A 12 9.01 17.69 8.78
CA ASP A 12 9.76 17.93 10.02
C ASP A 12 8.84 18.63 11.05
N LEU A 13 8.28 17.86 11.98
CA LEU A 13 7.43 18.40 13.04
C LEU A 13 8.28 18.87 14.23
N THR A 14 7.60 19.46 15.22
CA THR A 14 8.27 20.05 16.39
C THR A 14 8.26 19.14 17.62
N SER A 15 7.48 18.06 17.59
CA SER A 15 7.29 17.12 18.68
C SER A 15 7.48 15.68 18.19
N SER A 16 7.56 14.74 19.12
CA SER A 16 7.72 13.34 18.78
C SER A 16 6.98 12.44 19.75
N ILE A 17 6.77 11.20 19.33
CA ILE A 17 6.20 10.14 20.14
C ILE A 17 7.13 8.93 20.12
N GLY A 18 7.17 8.20 21.23
CA GLY A 18 8.00 7.00 21.40
C GLY A 18 7.47 5.78 20.64
N ASP A 19 8.17 4.66 20.77
CA ASP A 19 7.90 3.41 20.08
C ASP A 19 6.88 2.48 20.74
N GLY A 20 6.59 1.37 20.04
CA GLY A 20 5.81 0.26 20.57
C GLY A 20 4.35 0.22 20.12
N ASP A 21 3.85 1.29 19.50
CA ASP A 21 2.45 1.41 19.07
C ASP A 21 2.32 1.44 17.55
N THR A 22 1.22 0.89 17.03
CA THR A 22 0.78 1.15 15.65
C THR A 22 -0.04 2.42 15.62
N ASN A 23 0.41 3.41 14.84
CA ASN A 23 -0.23 4.71 14.69
C ASN A 23 -0.77 4.87 13.26
N ILE A 24 -2.06 5.20 13.12
CA ILE A 24 -2.77 5.33 11.84
C ILE A 24 -3.37 6.74 11.75
N ASP A 25 -2.93 7.52 10.77
CA ASP A 25 -3.41 8.90 10.60
C ASP A 25 -4.77 8.92 9.90
N LYS A 26 -5.69 9.77 10.38
CA LYS A 26 -7.01 9.92 9.76
C LYS A 26 -7.03 10.91 8.59
N ALA A 27 -6.00 11.74 8.45
CA ALA A 27 -5.94 12.77 7.42
C ALA A 27 -5.69 12.14 6.06
N ASN A 28 -6.32 12.74 5.04
CA ASN A 28 -6.13 12.38 3.64
C ASN A 28 -6.23 10.85 3.39
N PRO A 29 -7.39 10.23 3.62
CA PRO A 29 -7.61 8.83 3.22
C PRO A 29 -7.34 8.67 1.72
N ALA A 30 -6.97 7.47 1.29
CA ALA A 30 -6.60 7.17 -0.08
C ALA A 30 -7.60 7.75 -1.09
N ASN A 31 -7.14 8.57 -2.02
CA ASN A 31 -8.01 9.20 -3.00
C ASN A 31 -8.61 8.21 -4.03
N LEU A 32 -7.93 7.08 -4.28
CA LEU A 32 -8.22 6.11 -5.33
C LEU A 32 -7.74 4.71 -4.90
N SER A 33 -8.21 3.68 -5.61
CA SER A 33 -7.78 2.28 -5.41
C SER A 33 -6.63 1.89 -6.35
N GLY A 34 -5.75 1.00 -5.91
CA GLY A 34 -4.60 0.51 -6.67
C GLY A 34 -3.49 0.00 -5.76
N LYS A 35 -2.25 0.45 -6.01
CA LYS A 35 -1.07 0.08 -5.22
C LYS A 35 -0.36 1.30 -4.65
N ILE A 36 -0.01 1.29 -3.36
CA ILE A 36 1.00 2.19 -2.81
C ILE A 36 2.37 1.60 -3.12
N THR A 37 3.20 2.37 -3.83
CA THR A 37 4.51 1.95 -4.35
C THR A 37 5.68 2.60 -3.63
N SER A 38 5.42 3.69 -2.92
CA SER A 38 6.39 4.33 -2.04
C SER A 38 5.74 4.98 -0.84
N VAL A 39 6.52 5.08 0.24
CA VAL A 39 6.13 5.76 1.47
C VAL A 39 7.24 6.73 1.86
N GLU A 40 6.85 7.95 2.20
CA GLU A 40 7.73 8.96 2.75
C GLU A 40 7.51 9.07 4.26
N ILE A 41 8.59 9.17 5.03
CA ILE A 41 8.58 9.27 6.50
C ILE A 41 9.66 10.27 6.93
N TRP A 42 9.35 11.11 7.91
CA TRP A 42 10.34 11.93 8.60
C TRP A 42 10.46 11.48 10.06
N ALA A 43 11.59 10.89 10.43
CA ALA A 43 11.80 10.38 11.77
C ALA A 43 12.52 11.41 12.66
N LYS A 44 12.16 11.49 13.95
CA LYS A 44 12.81 12.39 14.91
C LYS A 44 14.19 11.88 15.30
N SER A 45 14.25 10.59 15.63
CA SER A 45 15.47 9.82 15.86
C SER A 45 15.42 8.57 14.98
N ASN A 46 16.54 7.85 14.83
CA ASN A 46 16.57 6.67 13.98
C ASN A 46 15.54 5.64 14.47
N LEU A 47 14.64 5.23 13.58
CA LEU A 47 13.66 4.20 13.85
C LEU A 47 14.18 2.83 13.43
N THR A 48 13.80 1.78 14.16
CA THR A 48 14.06 0.39 13.77
C THR A 48 12.81 -0.48 13.88
N GLY A 49 12.81 -1.62 13.19
CA GLY A 49 11.65 -2.52 13.16
C GLY A 49 10.42 -1.87 12.51
N CYS A 50 10.63 -0.92 11.60
CA CYS A 50 9.55 -0.18 10.98
C CYS A 50 8.73 -1.07 10.05
N ARG A 51 7.41 -0.96 10.15
CA ARG A 51 6.45 -1.58 9.26
C ARG A 51 5.37 -0.57 8.91
N VAL A 52 4.89 -0.62 7.68
CA VAL A 52 3.78 0.21 7.22
C VAL A 52 2.60 -0.68 6.88
N GLY A 53 1.40 -0.18 7.16
CA GLY A 53 0.14 -0.84 6.82
C GLY A 53 -0.84 0.11 6.14
N ILE A 54 -1.70 -0.45 5.32
CA ILE A 54 -2.89 0.18 4.76
C ILE A 54 -4.10 -0.39 5.51
N PHE A 55 -4.96 0.47 6.04
CA PHE A 55 -6.02 0.10 6.97
C PHE A 55 -7.38 0.62 6.50
N TYR A 56 -8.45 -0.07 6.92
CA TYR A 56 -9.82 0.41 6.75
C TYR A 56 -10.60 0.20 8.04
N THR A 57 -11.62 1.03 8.26
CA THR A 57 -12.52 0.88 9.41
C THR A 57 -13.51 -0.25 9.15
N THR A 58 -13.69 -1.11 10.15
CA THR A 58 -14.70 -2.18 10.13
C THR A 58 -15.89 -1.80 11.02
N ASN A 59 -15.62 -1.11 12.13
CA ASN A 59 -16.65 -0.56 13.01
C ASN A 59 -16.08 0.54 13.92
N GLY A 60 -16.43 1.80 13.65
CA GLY A 60 -15.97 2.94 14.46
C GLY A 60 -14.44 3.04 14.49
N ASN A 61 -13.85 2.90 15.69
CA ASN A 61 -12.39 2.88 15.88
C ASN A 61 -11.80 1.46 15.82
N THR A 62 -12.52 0.50 15.26
CA THR A 62 -11.98 -0.83 14.93
C THR A 62 -11.50 -0.79 13.48
N LEU A 63 -10.23 -1.10 13.27
CA LEU A 63 -9.61 -1.09 11.95
C LEU A 63 -8.98 -2.44 11.66
N LYS A 64 -8.99 -2.80 10.37
CA LYS A 64 -8.35 -4.01 9.86
C LYS A 64 -7.27 -3.65 8.83
N CYS A 65 -6.12 -4.30 8.93
CA CYS A 65 -5.02 -4.10 8.00
C CYS A 65 -5.29 -4.84 6.68
N ARG A 66 -5.38 -4.10 5.58
CA ARG A 66 -5.54 -4.63 4.22
C ARG A 66 -4.23 -5.17 3.68
N SER A 67 -3.17 -4.39 3.81
CA SER A 67 -1.88 -4.68 3.20
C SER A 67 -0.78 -4.13 4.08
N ALA A 68 0.36 -4.83 4.18
CA ALA A 68 1.48 -4.38 4.98
C ALA A 68 2.83 -4.73 4.37
N ALA A 69 3.86 -3.96 4.73
CA ALA A 69 5.24 -4.20 4.32
C ALA A 69 6.22 -3.91 5.46
N THR A 70 7.33 -4.65 5.47
CA THR A 70 8.47 -4.36 6.34
C THR A 70 9.34 -3.30 5.70
N LEU A 71 9.66 -2.24 6.45
CA LEU A 71 10.50 -1.13 6.03
C LEU A 71 11.92 -1.22 6.61
N GLY A 72 12.08 -1.83 7.79
CA GLY A 72 13.37 -1.97 8.46
C GLY A 72 13.75 -0.70 9.24
N SER A 73 14.91 -0.12 8.93
CA SER A 73 15.40 1.09 9.62
C SER A 73 15.12 2.34 8.83
N ILE A 74 14.75 3.42 9.51
CA ILE A 74 14.50 4.73 8.92
C ILE A 74 15.41 5.75 9.62
N PHE A 75 16.29 6.40 8.87
CA PHE A 75 17.23 7.37 9.42
C PHE A 75 16.55 8.71 9.68
N SER A 76 16.89 9.34 10.80
CA SER A 76 16.46 10.71 11.14
C SER A 76 17.29 11.79 10.44
N GLY A 77 16.81 13.03 10.51
CA GLY A 77 17.52 14.22 10.02
C GLY A 77 17.21 14.60 8.57
N SER A 78 16.39 13.81 7.87
CA SER A 78 15.80 14.17 6.59
C SER A 78 14.62 13.27 6.25
N LYS A 79 13.73 13.73 5.36
CA LYS A 79 12.68 12.91 4.77
C LYS A 79 13.28 11.70 4.07
N GLN A 80 12.88 10.50 4.49
CA GLN A 80 13.21 9.26 3.79
C GLN A 80 12.09 8.91 2.83
N THR A 81 12.43 8.53 1.61
CA THR A 81 11.48 8.00 0.62
C THR A 81 11.83 6.54 0.36
N LEU A 82 10.93 5.65 0.77
CA LEU A 82 11.08 4.21 0.67
C LEU A 82 10.28 3.73 -0.53
N THR A 83 10.95 3.18 -1.55
CA THR A 83 10.34 2.76 -2.81
C THR A 83 10.32 1.24 -2.95
N GLY A 84 9.67 0.73 -4.00
CA GLY A 84 9.59 -0.71 -4.27
C GLY A 84 8.56 -1.44 -3.40
N LEU A 85 7.59 -0.69 -2.86
CA LEU A 85 6.47 -1.27 -2.13
C LEU A 85 5.42 -1.81 -3.12
N ASN A 86 4.64 -2.79 -2.66
CA ASN A 86 3.50 -3.32 -3.39
C ASN A 86 2.35 -3.54 -2.40
N LEU A 87 1.71 -2.45 -1.98
CA LEU A 87 0.64 -2.50 -0.98
C LEU A 87 -0.70 -2.27 -1.64
N ASP A 88 -1.63 -3.21 -1.50
CA ASP A 88 -3.01 -3.02 -1.94
C ASP A 88 -3.66 -1.87 -1.17
N VAL A 89 -4.32 -0.98 -1.92
CA VAL A 89 -5.06 0.15 -1.36
C VAL A 89 -6.40 0.31 -2.07
N VAL A 90 -7.43 0.64 -1.31
CA VAL A 90 -8.76 1.00 -1.78
C VAL A 90 -9.02 2.45 -1.41
N ALA A 91 -9.73 3.18 -2.28
CA ALA A 91 -10.15 4.54 -1.99
C ALA A 91 -10.87 4.62 -0.63
N GLY A 92 -10.44 5.55 0.22
CA GLY A 92 -10.91 5.71 1.60
C GLY A 92 -10.10 4.96 2.67
N ASP A 93 -9.12 4.14 2.30
CA ASP A 93 -8.20 3.52 3.26
C ASP A 93 -7.27 4.56 3.92
N TYR A 94 -6.65 4.16 5.03
CA TYR A 94 -5.73 4.97 5.84
C TYR A 94 -4.34 4.34 5.87
N ILE A 95 -3.30 5.16 6.09
CA ILE A 95 -1.92 4.67 6.23
C ILE A 95 -1.52 4.68 7.70
N GLY A 96 -0.84 3.62 8.14
CA GLY A 96 -0.32 3.51 9.49
C GLY A 96 1.11 2.98 9.54
N LEU A 97 1.80 3.31 10.62
CA LEU A 97 3.18 2.96 10.88
C LEU A 97 3.31 2.30 12.26
N TYR A 98 4.06 1.22 12.31
CA TYR A 98 4.62 0.65 13.54
C TYR A 98 6.13 0.77 13.52
N TRP A 99 6.74 1.00 14.69
CA TRP A 99 8.18 0.93 14.89
C TRP A 99 8.52 0.38 16.28
N ALA A 100 9.62 -0.35 16.36
CA ALA A 100 10.03 -1.08 17.57
C ALA A 100 11.00 -0.31 18.46
N SER A 101 11.60 0.78 17.96
CA SER A 101 12.47 1.65 18.75
C SER A 101 12.60 3.01 18.11
N GLY A 102 12.83 4.05 18.92
CA GLY A 102 13.12 5.41 18.47
C GLY A 102 11.87 6.29 18.47
N ASP A 103 12.05 7.54 18.04
CA ASP A 103 11.04 8.57 18.13
C ASP A 103 10.58 9.00 16.74
N MET A 104 9.27 8.97 16.53
CA MET A 104 8.63 9.38 15.28
C MET A 104 8.22 10.85 15.35
N GLU A 105 8.40 11.62 14.27
CA GLU A 105 7.86 13.00 14.24
C GLU A 105 6.34 12.95 14.34
N TYR A 106 5.81 13.72 15.30
CA TYR A 106 4.43 13.67 15.70
C TYR A 106 3.95 15.05 16.16
N GLY A 107 2.68 15.37 15.95
CA GLY A 107 2.07 16.60 16.44
C GLY A 107 0.91 16.29 17.37
N PHE A 108 0.81 17.02 18.48
CA PHE A 108 -0.26 16.86 19.50
C PHE A 108 -1.40 17.87 19.31
N GLY A 109 -1.77 18.16 18.06
CA GLY A 109 -2.78 19.18 17.74
C GLY A 109 -2.69 19.69 16.29
N GLY A 110 -3.84 20.08 15.75
CA GLY A 110 -3.96 20.64 14.39
C GLY A 110 -4.07 19.62 13.25
N GLY A 111 -4.02 18.32 13.58
CA GLY A 111 -4.25 17.20 12.66
C GLY A 111 -5.71 16.73 12.62
N ALA A 112 -5.95 15.63 11.90
CA ALA A 112 -7.27 15.00 11.74
C ALA A 112 -7.57 13.90 12.77
N ASP A 113 -6.74 13.79 13.81
CA ASP A 113 -6.59 12.70 14.76
C ASP A 113 -5.73 11.53 14.24
N VAL A 114 -5.21 10.77 15.19
CA VAL A 114 -4.52 9.49 14.96
C VAL A 114 -5.22 8.38 15.75
N TRP A 115 -5.43 7.24 15.12
CA TRP A 115 -5.75 5.99 15.81
C TRP A 115 -4.46 5.34 16.29
N PHE A 116 -4.42 4.90 17.55
CA PHE A 116 -3.25 4.21 18.09
C PHE A 116 -3.64 3.03 18.98
N THR A 117 -2.81 2.01 18.97
CA THR A 117 -2.91 0.86 19.89
C THR A 117 -1.54 0.22 20.05
N GLY A 118 -1.31 -0.40 21.21
CA GLY A 118 -0.02 -1.02 21.53
C GLY A 118 0.23 -2.28 20.74
N GLY A 119 1.45 -2.41 20.22
CA GLY A 119 1.89 -3.54 19.41
C GLY A 119 1.90 -3.27 17.90
N ASP A 120 2.43 -4.26 17.19
CA ASP A 120 2.52 -4.27 15.73
C ASP A 120 1.24 -4.84 15.11
N HIS A 121 0.43 -3.95 14.56
CA HIS A 121 -0.79 -4.25 13.82
C HIS A 121 -0.64 -3.94 12.33
N CYS A 122 0.58 -3.67 11.85
CA CYS A 122 0.90 -3.63 10.43
C CYS A 122 1.07 -5.07 9.90
N VAL A 123 0.05 -5.90 10.11
CA VAL A 123 -0.01 -7.33 9.79
C VAL A 123 -1.29 -7.58 8.99
N VAL A 124 -1.17 -8.09 7.77
CA VAL A 124 -2.34 -8.34 6.90
C VAL A 124 -3.39 -9.16 7.64
N ASP A 125 -4.65 -8.73 7.49
CA ASP A 125 -5.84 -9.27 8.14
C ASP A 125 -5.94 -9.10 9.66
N ASP A 126 -4.97 -8.49 10.32
CA ASP A 126 -5.09 -8.15 11.72
C ASP A 126 -6.14 -7.05 11.92
N GLU A 127 -6.98 -7.23 12.94
CA GLU A 127 -8.10 -6.34 13.27
C GLU A 127 -8.07 -6.02 14.77
N ALA A 128 -8.02 -4.74 15.09
CA ALA A 128 -7.92 -4.27 16.46
C ALA A 128 -8.79 -3.05 16.71
N ALA A 129 -9.13 -2.82 17.99
CA ALA A 129 -9.73 -1.58 18.43
C ALA A 129 -8.64 -0.58 18.82
N TYR A 130 -8.78 0.65 18.35
CA TYR A 130 -7.81 1.72 18.53
C TYR A 130 -8.35 2.82 19.44
N SER A 131 -7.45 3.38 20.25
CA SER A 131 -7.70 4.65 20.93
C SER A 131 -7.52 5.81 19.94
N VAL A 132 -8.02 7.00 20.30
CA VAL A 132 -7.94 8.20 19.44
C VAL A 132 -7.12 9.27 20.15
N GLY A 133 -6.04 9.69 19.49
CA GLY A 133 -5.28 10.89 19.81
C GLY A 133 -5.93 12.08 19.10
N ALA A 134 -6.72 12.87 19.83
CA ALA A 134 -7.55 13.91 19.22
C ALA A 134 -6.72 15.11 18.76
N GLY A 135 -6.84 15.45 17.47
CA GLY A 135 -6.05 16.49 16.82
C GLY A 135 -4.60 16.09 16.54
N ASP A 136 -4.22 14.85 16.82
CA ASP A 136 -2.87 14.37 16.59
C ASP A 136 -2.58 14.15 15.09
N ILE A 137 -1.29 14.08 14.74
CA ILE A 137 -0.79 13.87 13.38
C ILE A 137 0.55 13.13 13.41
N ILE A 138 0.74 12.15 12.51
CA ILE A 138 2.02 11.43 12.33
C ILE A 138 2.66 11.78 10.99
N SER A 139 3.99 11.97 10.97
CA SER A 139 4.70 12.41 9.76
C SER A 139 4.93 11.28 8.74
N ILE A 140 3.90 10.96 7.95
CA ILE A 140 3.91 9.89 6.95
C ILE A 140 3.10 10.27 5.72
N TYR A 141 3.52 9.75 4.55
CA TYR A 141 2.78 9.91 3.30
C TYR A 141 2.97 8.70 2.39
N GLY A 142 1.90 8.16 1.84
CA GLY A 142 1.94 7.12 0.82
C GLY A 142 1.69 7.70 -0.56
N ILE A 143 2.44 7.20 -1.55
CA ILE A 143 2.29 7.55 -2.96
C ILE A 143 2.11 6.25 -3.74
N GLY A 144 1.16 6.25 -4.65
CA GLY A 144 0.82 5.08 -5.42
C GLY A 144 0.28 5.37 -6.81
N ILE A 145 -0.18 4.31 -7.45
CA ILE A 145 -0.76 4.33 -8.79
C ILE A 145 -2.04 3.49 -8.83
N THR A 146 -3.02 3.95 -9.61
CA THR A 146 -4.20 3.13 -9.92
C THR A 146 -3.81 1.92 -10.73
N VAL A 147 -4.38 0.76 -10.39
CA VAL A 147 -4.30 -0.46 -11.20
C VAL A 147 -5.67 -0.73 -11.82
N VAL A 148 -5.68 -1.08 -13.11
CA VAL A 148 -6.88 -1.43 -13.87
C VAL A 148 -6.69 -2.79 -14.54
N ALA A 149 -7.78 -3.38 -15.04
CA ALA A 149 -7.68 -4.63 -15.79
C ALA A 149 -6.75 -4.46 -17.02
N PRO A 150 -5.90 -5.47 -17.33
CA PRO A 150 -5.06 -5.43 -18.51
C PRO A 150 -5.91 -5.41 -19.79
N THR A 151 -5.39 -4.80 -20.85
CA THR A 151 -6.05 -4.79 -22.16
C THR A 151 -5.34 -5.76 -23.10
N VAL A 152 -6.12 -6.63 -23.73
CA VAL A 152 -5.62 -7.64 -24.67
C VAL A 152 -6.31 -7.52 -26.01
N THR A 153 -5.61 -7.91 -27.08
CA THR A 153 -6.19 -8.14 -28.40
C THR A 153 -6.16 -9.62 -28.71
N THR A 154 -7.24 -10.11 -29.33
CA THR A 154 -7.37 -11.51 -29.76
C THR A 154 -7.69 -11.59 -31.26
N PRO A 155 -6.74 -11.27 -32.15
CA PRO A 155 -6.92 -11.49 -33.58
C PRO A 155 -7.17 -12.97 -33.89
N ALA A 156 -7.79 -13.22 -35.05
CA ALA A 156 -7.94 -14.58 -35.56
C ALA A 156 -6.57 -15.28 -35.63
N ALA A 157 -6.54 -16.56 -35.25
CA ALA A 157 -5.36 -17.39 -35.45
C ALA A 157 -5.03 -17.50 -36.94
N SER A 158 -3.75 -17.63 -37.27
CA SER A 158 -3.27 -17.80 -38.65
C SER A 158 -2.61 -19.17 -38.82
N SER A 159 -2.37 -19.56 -40.08
CA SER A 159 -1.71 -20.83 -40.42
C SER A 159 -2.36 -22.05 -39.73
N VAL A 160 -3.70 -22.09 -39.75
CA VAL A 160 -4.49 -23.13 -39.08
C VAL A 160 -4.49 -24.40 -39.95
N GLU A 161 -3.77 -25.40 -39.48
CA GLU A 161 -3.65 -26.74 -40.07
C GLU A 161 -4.25 -27.79 -39.11
N ALA A 162 -4.24 -29.06 -39.53
CA ALA A 162 -4.86 -30.14 -38.74
C ALA A 162 -4.31 -30.30 -37.31
N THR A 163 -3.04 -29.97 -37.06
CA THR A 163 -2.39 -30.12 -35.75
C THR A 163 -1.60 -28.90 -35.30
N THR A 164 -1.64 -27.79 -36.03
CA THR A 164 -0.88 -26.57 -35.72
C THR A 164 -1.70 -25.33 -36.03
N ALA A 165 -1.48 -24.27 -35.27
CA ALA A 165 -1.99 -22.93 -35.55
C ALA A 165 -1.06 -21.89 -34.90
N THR A 166 -1.05 -20.67 -35.42
CA THR A 166 -0.36 -19.54 -34.78
C THR A 166 -1.38 -18.70 -34.02
N GLY A 167 -1.25 -18.68 -32.68
CA GLY A 167 -2.00 -17.74 -31.83
C GLY A 167 -1.47 -16.32 -31.99
N ASN A 168 -2.36 -15.36 -32.22
CA ASN A 168 -2.00 -13.96 -32.50
C ASN A 168 -2.39 -13.00 -31.37
N GLY A 169 -2.71 -13.54 -30.18
CA GLY A 169 -3.09 -12.74 -29.02
C GLY A 169 -1.95 -11.85 -28.52
N ASN A 170 -2.25 -10.64 -28.08
CA ASN A 170 -1.26 -9.72 -27.54
C ASN A 170 -1.80 -8.94 -26.34
N VAL A 171 -0.98 -8.76 -25.31
CA VAL A 171 -1.27 -7.82 -24.21
C VAL A 171 -0.83 -6.43 -24.67
N THR A 172 -1.77 -5.52 -24.89
CA THR A 172 -1.48 -4.14 -25.33
C THR A 172 -1.23 -3.18 -24.16
N ASP A 173 -1.72 -3.52 -22.97
CA ASP A 173 -1.49 -2.78 -21.72
C ASP A 173 -1.60 -3.77 -20.53
N ASN A 174 -0.69 -3.68 -19.56
CA ASN A 174 -0.73 -4.50 -18.34
C ASN A 174 -1.65 -3.91 -17.25
N GLY A 175 -2.16 -2.70 -17.43
CA GLY A 175 -3.08 -2.07 -16.48
C GLY A 175 -2.40 -1.52 -15.23
N GLY A 176 -1.06 -1.44 -15.20
CA GLY A 176 -0.29 -0.81 -14.12
C GLY A 176 0.33 -1.76 -13.09
N GLU A 177 0.04 -3.05 -13.16
CA GLU A 177 0.73 -4.10 -12.41
C GLU A 177 1.28 -5.14 -13.39
N ASP A 178 2.44 -5.71 -13.10
CA ASP A 178 2.97 -6.78 -13.92
C ASP A 178 2.22 -8.08 -13.63
N PRO A 179 1.65 -8.75 -14.65
CA PRO A 179 0.92 -9.98 -14.46
C PRO A 179 1.89 -11.12 -14.16
N ASP A 180 1.44 -12.05 -13.29
CA ASP A 180 2.18 -13.24 -12.90
C ASP A 180 2.40 -14.22 -14.08
N ASP A 181 1.53 -14.17 -15.09
CA ASP A 181 1.63 -15.00 -16.29
C ASP A 181 1.13 -14.25 -17.54
N ARG A 182 1.81 -14.47 -18.67
CA ARG A 182 1.46 -13.97 -20.00
C ARG A 182 1.65 -15.09 -21.01
N ARG A 183 0.57 -15.79 -21.33
CA ARG A 183 0.57 -16.90 -22.30
C ARG A 183 -0.69 -16.92 -23.17
N ILE A 184 -0.62 -17.69 -24.24
CA ILE A 184 -1.77 -18.02 -25.07
C ILE A 184 -2.15 -19.47 -24.80
N ASP A 185 -3.30 -19.69 -24.16
CA ASP A 185 -3.85 -21.03 -23.97
C ASP A 185 -4.63 -21.48 -25.21
N TRP A 186 -4.37 -22.69 -25.69
CA TRP A 186 -5.11 -23.31 -26.80
C TRP A 186 -5.30 -24.81 -26.57
N GLY A 187 -6.40 -25.37 -27.09
CA GLY A 187 -6.73 -26.78 -26.95
C GLY A 187 -8.02 -27.16 -27.67
N THR A 188 -8.25 -28.45 -27.85
CA THR A 188 -9.48 -29.01 -28.46
C THR A 188 -10.55 -29.40 -27.44
N SER A 189 -10.22 -29.31 -26.16
CA SER A 189 -11.11 -29.45 -25.01
C SER A 189 -10.91 -28.26 -24.08
N SER A 190 -11.94 -27.81 -23.37
CA SER A 190 -11.90 -26.63 -22.48
C SER A 190 -10.99 -26.75 -21.24
N ALA A 191 -10.08 -27.73 -21.19
CA ALA A 191 -9.10 -27.85 -20.12
C ALA A 191 -7.88 -26.96 -20.44
N THR A 192 -7.49 -26.12 -19.49
CA THR A 192 -6.32 -25.24 -19.55
C THR A 192 -5.04 -26.06 -19.75
N ILE A 193 -4.25 -25.74 -20.78
CA ILE A 193 -2.88 -26.25 -20.97
C ILE A 193 -1.94 -25.05 -20.90
N LEU A 194 -1.12 -24.97 -19.85
CA LEU A 194 -0.04 -23.98 -19.74
C LEU A 194 1.11 -24.37 -20.69
N VAL A 195 1.43 -23.52 -21.67
CA VAL A 195 2.65 -23.59 -22.50
C VAL A 195 3.36 -22.24 -22.46
#